data_AF-A0A2E7N104-F1
#
_entry.id   AF-A0A2E7N104-F1
#
_cell.length_a   1.000
_cell.length_b   1.000
_cell.length_c   1.000
_cell.angle_alpha   90.00
_cell.angle_beta   90.00
_cell.angle_gamma   90.00
#
_symmetry.space_group_name_H-M   'P 1'
#
loop_
_entity.id
_entity.type
_entity.pdbx_description
1 polymer ?
#
loop_
_entity_poly.entity_id
_entity_poly.type
_entity_poly.pdbx_seq_one_letter_code
_entity_poly.pdbx_strand_id
1 'polypeptide(L)' 'MTLKEYIIKRGEYPLAKELGVSPDTVKSWRYGNREPRPRQAKKLILMTGYAMTWEDIYGPIEENALSTES' A
#
# COMPACT_ATOMS: atom_id res chain seq x y z
N MET A 1 -1.49 6.36 8.60
CA MET A 1 -0.48 5.32 8.93
C MET A 1 0.00 4.79 7.61
N THR A 2 1.28 4.92 7.30
CA THR A 2 1.76 4.53 5.97
C THR A 2 1.66 3.02 5.75
N LEU A 3 1.57 2.61 4.49
CA LEU A 3 1.65 1.19 4.12
C LEU A 3 2.89 0.50 4.72
N LYS A 4 4.03 1.18 4.70
CA LYS A 4 5.29 0.66 5.25
C LYS A 4 5.19 0.40 6.76
N GLU A 5 4.66 1.33 7.53
CA GLU A 5 4.47 1.18 8.97
C GLU A 5 3.53 0.01 9.29
N TYR A 6 2.45 -0.12 8.53
CA TYR A 6 1.50 -1.21 8.69
C TYR A 6 2.15 -2.57 8.41
N ILE A 7 2.93 -2.69 7.33
CA ILE A 7 3.66 -3.92 7.01
C ILE A 7 4.66 -4.28 8.11
N ILE A 8 5.41 -3.31 8.64
CA ILE A 8 6.35 -3.53 9.74
C ILE A 8 5.62 -4.03 11.00
N LYS A 9 4.47 -3.43 11.32
CA LYS A 9 3.66 -3.80 12.49
C LYS A 9 3.04 -5.19 12.37
N ARG A 10 2.55 -5.58 11.18
CA ARG A 10 1.89 -6.87 10.93
C ARG A 10 2.86 -8.02 10.66
N GLY A 11 4.03 -7.69 10.08
CA GLY A 11 4.94 -8.67 9.50
C GLY A 11 4.56 -9.04 8.07
N GLU A 12 5.57 -9.28 7.24
CA GLU A 12 5.42 -9.54 5.80
C GLU A 12 4.69 -10.86 5.52
N TYR A 13 5.06 -11.94 6.23
CA TYR A 13 4.51 -13.27 5.99
C TYR A 13 3.03 -13.41 6.42
N PRO A 14 2.60 -12.98 7.63
CA PRO A 14 1.19 -13.01 8.00
C PRO A 14 0.31 -12.21 7.05
N LEU A 15 0.75 -10.99 6.70
CA LEU A 15 0.00 -10.11 5.80
C LEU A 15 -0.10 -10.70 4.38
N ALA A 16 0.98 -11.31 3.88
CA ALA A 16 0.98 -11.99 2.58
C ALA A 16 -0.05 -13.12 2.53
N LYS A 17 -0.14 -13.93 3.60
CA LYS A 17 -1.11 -15.03 3.72
C LYS A 17 -2.55 -14.50 3.70
N GLU A 18 -2.85 -13.43 4.43
CA GLU A 18 -4.20 -12.83 4.48
C GLU A 18 -4.61 -12.20 3.14
N LEU A 19 -3.66 -11.58 2.43
CA LEU A 19 -3.92 -10.93 1.14
C LEU A 19 -3.93 -11.91 -0.04
N GLY A 20 -3.40 -13.12 0.15
CA GLY A 20 -3.24 -14.13 -0.89
C GLY A 20 -2.17 -13.75 -1.92
N VAL A 21 -1.04 -13.24 -1.45
CA VAL A 21 0.13 -12.85 -2.28
C VAL A 21 1.41 -13.49 -1.73
N SER A 22 2.52 -13.39 -2.45
CA SER A 22 3.81 -13.86 -1.92
C SER A 22 4.38 -12.89 -0.87
N PRO A 23 5.18 -13.38 0.10
CA PRO A 23 5.92 -12.51 1.03
C PRO A 23 6.80 -11.50 0.30
N ASP A 24 7.43 -11.89 -0.81
CA ASP A 24 8.25 -10.98 -1.62
C ASP A 24 7.44 -9.83 -2.23
N THR A 25 6.16 -10.06 -2.55
CA THR A 25 5.27 -9.00 -3.02
C THR A 25 5.06 -7.95 -1.91
N VAL A 26 4.80 -8.40 -0.69
CA VAL A 26 4.63 -7.49 0.47
C VAL A 26 5.94 -6.79 0.81
N LYS A 27 7.07 -7.50 0.74
CA LYS A 27 8.41 -6.94 0.90
C LYS A 27 8.68 -5.85 -0.13
N SER A 28 8.33 -6.08 -1.39
CA SER A 28 8.46 -5.09 -2.47
C SER A 28 7.65 -3.83 -2.19
N TRP A 29 6.46 -3.94 -1.59
CA TRP A 29 5.65 -2.79 -1.18
C TRP A 29 6.28 -2.03 -0.01
N ARG A 30 6.81 -2.74 0.99
CA ARG A 30 7.49 -2.13 2.16
C ARG A 30 8.66 -1.25 1.75
N TYR A 31 9.42 -1.66 0.74
CA TYR A 31 10.57 -0.93 0.24
C TYR A 31 10.23 0.10 -0.84
N GLY A 32 8.96 0.22 -1.25
CA GLY A 32 8.54 1.15 -2.30
C GLY A 32 8.97 0.74 -3.71
N ASN A 33 9.47 -0.49 -3.91
CA ASN A 33 9.86 -0.99 -5.22
C ASN A 33 8.66 -1.24 -6.15
N ARG A 34 7.49 -1.50 -5.56
CA ARG A 34 6.21 -1.69 -6.24
C ARG A 34 5.10 -1.15 -5.36
N GLU A 35 3.99 -0.80 -5.99
CA GLU A 35 2.77 -0.45 -5.28
C GLU A 35 1.77 -1.60 -5.30
N PRO A 36 0.89 -1.70 -4.29
CA PRO A 36 -0.25 -2.59 -4.34
C PRO A 36 -1.14 -2.24 -5.53
N ARG A 37 -1.70 -3.25 -6.21
CA ARG A 37 -2.78 -2.99 -7.17
C ARG A 37 -4.03 -2.49 -6.43
N PRO A 38 -4.93 -1.74 -7.09
CA PRO A 38 -6.14 -1.20 -6.45
C PRO A 38 -6.97 -2.23 -5.68
N ARG A 39 -7.03 -3.48 -6.16
CA ARG A 39 -7.71 -4.59 -5.45
C ARG A 39 -7.06 -4.91 -4.09
N GLN A 40 -5.73 -4.89 -4.01
CA GLN A 40 -5.00 -5.13 -2.76
C GLN A 40 -5.08 -3.91 -1.84
N ALA A 41 -5.02 -2.69 -2.39
CA ALA A 41 -5.24 -1.47 -1.61
C ALA A 41 -6.61 -1.46 -0.93
N LYS A 42 -7.69 -1.80 -1.65
CA LYS A 42 -9.03 -1.93 -1.07
C LYS A 42 -9.07 -2.92 0.10
N LYS A 43 -8.39 -4.07 -0.02
CA LYS A 43 -8.29 -5.05 1.08
C LYS A 43 -7.55 -4.48 2.28
N LEU A 44 -6.42 -3.81 2.07
CA LEU A 44 -5.64 -3.18 3.13
C LEU A 44 -6.48 -2.14 3.88
N ILE A 45 -7.16 -1.25 3.17
CA ILE A 45 -8.06 -0.24 3.75
C ILE A 45 -9.12 -0.92 4.63
N LEU A 46 -9.79 -1.96 4.13
CA LEU A 46 -10.78 -2.72 4.90
C LEU A 46 -10.20 -3.40 6.13
N MET A 47 -9.03 -4.04 6.01
CA MET A 47 -8.35 -4.73 7.11
C MET A 47 -7.89 -3.79 8.23
N THR A 48 -7.67 -2.51 7.92
CA THR A 48 -7.35 -1.48 8.91
C THR A 48 -8.58 -0.81 9.52
N GLY A 49 -9.79 -1.19 9.11
CA GLY A 49 -11.01 -0.48 9.52
C GLY A 49 -11.00 0.98 9.08
N TYR A 50 -10.49 1.26 7.87
CA TYR A 50 -10.36 2.60 7.29
C TYR A 50 -9.36 3.53 7.97
N ALA A 51 -8.48 3.01 8.85
CA ALA A 51 -7.38 3.78 9.42
C ALA A 51 -6.23 4.05 8.42
N MET A 52 -6.22 3.35 7.29
CA MET A 52 -5.37 3.58 6.13
C MET A 52 -6.22 4.07 4.95
N THR A 53 -5.76 5.11 4.25
CA THR A 53 -6.43 5.66 3.07
C THR A 53 -5.66 5.35 1.78
N TRP A 54 -6.13 5.89 0.64
CA TRP A 54 -5.40 5.80 -0.63
C TRP A 54 -4.07 6.54 -0.56
N GLU A 55 -4.05 7.71 0.08
CA GLU A 55 -2.88 8.56 0.23
C GLU A 55 -1.81 7.92 1.12
N ASP A 56 -2.21 7.14 2.13
CA ASP A 56 -1.28 6.34 2.94
C ASP A 56 -0.57 5.22 2.13
N ILE A 57 -1.15 4.81 0.99
CA ILE A 57 -0.66 3.71 0.13
C ILE A 57 0.13 4.25 -1.06
N TYR A 58 -0.37 5.30 -1.72
CA TYR A 58 0.13 5.83 -2.99
C TYR A 58 0.78 7.21 -2.87
N GLY A 59 0.71 7.84 -1.70
CA GLY A 59 1.15 9.22 -1.51
C GLY A 59 0.04 10.24 -1.77
N PRO A 60 0.29 11.53 -1.46
CA PRO A 60 -0.66 12.61 -1.70
C PRO A 60 -0.93 12.79 -3.19
N ILE A 61 -2.08 13.37 -3.53
CA ILE A 61 -2.34 13.85 -4.89
C ILE A 61 -1.39 15.01 -5.15
N GLU A 62 -0.39 14.80 -6.02
CA GLU A 62 0.50 15.88 -6.46
C GLU A 62 -0.22 16.73 -7.52
N GLU A 63 -0.44 18.01 -7.23
CA GLU A 63 -1.08 18.95 -8.16
C GLU A 63 -0.33 19.06 -9.50
N ASN A 64 0.98 18.81 -9.50
CA ASN A 64 1.82 18.86 -10.69
C ASN A 64 1.58 17.69 -11.67
N ALA A 65 0.88 16.62 -11.28
CA ALA A 65 0.54 15.52 -12.18
C ALA A 65 -0.51 15.89 -13.24
N LEU A 66 -1.22 17.01 -13.05
CA LEU A 66 -2.17 17.59 -14.02
C LEU A 66 -1.52 18.65 -14.92
N SER A 67 -0.29 19.06 -14.60
CA SER A 67 0.52 19.99 -15.37
C SER A 67 1.32 19.21 -16.42
N THR A 68 0.65 18.58 -17.39
CA THR A 68 1.35 18.30 -18.65
C THR A 68 1.65 19.65 -19.27
N GLU A 69 2.91 20.08 -19.13
CA GLU A 69 3.44 21.25 -19.83
C GLU A 69 3.03 21.16 -21.31
N SER A 70 2.40 22.24 -21.78
CA SER A 70 1.90 22.45 -23.14
C SER A 70 3.01 22.81 -24.12
#